data_AF-A0A7S2XL90-F1
#
_entry.id   AF-A0A7S2XL90-F1
#
_cell.length_a   1.000
_cell.length_b   1.000
_cell.length_c   1.000
_cell.angle_alpha   90.00
_cell.angle_beta   90.00
_cell.angle_gamma   90.00
#
_symmetry.space_group_name_H-M   'P 1'
#
loop_
_entity.id
_entity.type
_entity.pdbx_description
1 polymer ?
#
loop_
_entity_poly.entity_id
_entity_poly.type
_entity_poly.pdbx_seq_one_letter_code
_entity_poly.pdbx_strand_id
1 'polypeptide(L)'
;MTGNMRRHATWGSVAVVMTIFKGIGEIPRVEALPNVIVMQPDDLPFFDPWTSPTDNPTDPVQNPFPNGGDAYALPNLERLRTQGVQMLQAYTASPSCGTSRYSTITGKYPSRSAHGRDIFQNNEDRSSVTIPTTKLVDLNGQNDCSEENIAAAFQQNGYRTGMIGKWHLFDVKRSDYDYSTVQQSIRDCGFNFSEGIYVENFGSFSDGSFSHNMEWVTKHAIDFINDDSSTDPFFLYFNPTVPHNDEDVETAIKNFTCMDTPEG
;
A
#
# COMPACT_ATOMS: atom_id res chain seq x y z
N MET A 1 19.04 3.45 -57.33
CA MET A 1 18.66 2.06 -57.00
C MET A 1 18.88 1.89 -55.51
N THR A 2 17.83 2.08 -54.71
CA THR A 2 17.18 1.02 -53.89
C THR A 2 18.16 0.41 -52.87
N GLY A 3 18.00 0.52 -51.54
CA GLY A 3 16.87 0.99 -50.76
C GLY A 3 17.16 0.94 -49.25
N ASN A 4 16.15 1.39 -48.51
CA ASN A 4 16.05 1.42 -47.05
C ASN A 4 16.47 0.12 -46.36
N MET A 5 17.32 0.24 -45.32
CA MET A 5 17.50 -0.81 -44.32
C MET A 5 16.77 -0.37 -43.04
N ARG A 6 15.50 -0.78 -42.91
CA ARG A 6 14.75 -0.72 -41.65
C ARG A 6 15.42 -1.66 -40.66
N ARG A 7 15.89 -1.13 -39.52
CA ARG A 7 16.24 -1.96 -38.36
C ARG A 7 14.95 -2.27 -37.60
N HIS A 8 14.40 -3.46 -37.81
CA HIS A 8 13.41 -4.05 -36.90
C HIS A 8 14.14 -4.46 -35.62
N ALA A 9 13.83 -3.80 -34.50
CA ALA A 9 14.11 -4.33 -33.18
C ALA A 9 13.00 -5.35 -32.86
N THR A 10 13.31 -6.63 -32.99
CA THR A 10 12.46 -7.71 -32.48
C THR A 10 12.52 -7.70 -30.96
N TRP A 11 11.35 -7.56 -30.35
CA TRP A 11 11.13 -7.67 -28.92
C TRP A 11 11.42 -9.10 -28.48
N GLY A 12 12.39 -9.30 -27.59
CA GLY A 12 12.62 -10.58 -26.95
C GLY A 12 11.51 -10.87 -25.95
N SER A 13 10.56 -11.73 -26.30
CA SER A 13 9.64 -12.32 -25.34
C SER A 13 10.42 -13.27 -24.44
N VAL A 14 10.46 -12.98 -23.13
CA VAL A 14 10.89 -13.96 -22.13
C VAL A 14 9.77 -14.98 -21.99
N ALA A 15 9.93 -16.14 -22.64
CA ALA A 15 9.08 -17.30 -22.40
C ALA A 15 9.55 -17.99 -21.10
N VAL A 16 8.73 -17.94 -20.05
CA VAL A 16 8.90 -18.84 -18.91
C VAL A 16 8.44 -20.23 -19.36
N VAL A 17 9.40 -21.09 -19.70
CA VAL A 17 9.13 -22.51 -19.97
C VAL A 17 8.90 -23.20 -18.63
N MET A 18 7.64 -23.35 -18.22
CA MET A 18 7.29 -24.31 -17.17
C MET A 18 7.49 -25.72 -17.71
N THR A 19 8.63 -26.32 -17.37
CA THR A 19 8.86 -27.74 -17.60
C THR A 19 7.99 -28.50 -16.59
N ILE A 20 6.91 -29.10 -17.06
CA ILE A 20 6.07 -29.99 -16.25
C ILE A 20 6.88 -31.28 -16.02
N PHE A 21 7.48 -31.40 -14.84
CA PHE A 21 8.01 -32.68 -14.37
C PHE A 21 6.84 -33.64 -14.15
N LYS A 22 6.70 -34.64 -15.04
CA LYS A 22 5.90 -35.84 -14.77
C LYS A 22 6.67 -36.72 -13.77
N GLY A 23 6.64 -36.33 -12.51
CA GLY A 23 6.97 -37.17 -11.36
C GLY A 23 5.75 -37.18 -10.45
N ILE A 24 5.12 -38.34 -10.30
CA ILE A 24 3.88 -38.52 -9.55
C ILE A 24 4.20 -38.43 -8.05
N GLY A 25 4.17 -37.22 -7.53
CA GLY A 25 3.80 -36.92 -6.17
C GLY A 25 2.70 -35.88 -6.27
N GLU A 26 1.53 -36.15 -5.69
CA GLU A 26 0.52 -35.11 -5.51
C GLU A 26 1.22 -33.94 -4.82
N ILE A 27 1.35 -32.80 -5.52
CA ILE A 27 1.60 -31.55 -4.83
C ILE A 27 0.41 -31.43 -3.89
N PRO A 28 0.61 -31.40 -2.55
CA PRO A 28 -0.51 -31.29 -1.65
C PRO A 28 -1.32 -30.09 -2.11
N ARG A 29 -2.56 -30.36 -2.49
CA ARG A 29 -3.54 -29.32 -2.76
C ARG A 29 -3.52 -28.47 -1.50
N VAL A 30 -3.15 -27.19 -1.62
CA VAL A 30 -3.21 -26.27 -0.49
C VAL A 30 -4.65 -26.37 0.04
N GLU A 31 -4.82 -27.02 1.20
CA GLU A 31 -6.13 -27.45 1.70
C GLU A 31 -7.02 -26.26 2.06
N ALA A 32 -6.42 -25.07 2.27
CA ALA A 32 -7.11 -23.79 2.37
C ALA A 32 -6.19 -22.67 1.85
N LEU A 33 -6.74 -21.76 1.04
CA LEU A 33 -6.04 -20.56 0.59
C LEU A 33 -5.56 -19.74 1.81
N PRO A 34 -4.33 -19.19 1.81
CA PRO A 34 -3.82 -18.46 2.95
C PRO A 34 -4.49 -17.09 3.07
N ASN A 35 -4.66 -16.63 4.30
CA ASN A 35 -4.92 -15.22 4.58
C ASN A 35 -3.66 -14.40 4.28
N VAL A 36 -3.84 -13.19 3.77
CA VAL A 36 -2.76 -12.28 3.38
C VAL A 36 -2.95 -10.95 4.10
N ILE A 37 -1.90 -10.46 4.75
CA ILE A 37 -1.87 -9.12 5.33
C ILE A 37 -0.69 -8.38 4.71
N VAL A 38 -0.95 -7.21 4.15
CA VAL A 38 0.07 -6.25 3.75
C VAL A 38 0.01 -5.09 4.73
N MET A 39 1.08 -4.91 5.52
CA MET A 39 1.22 -3.79 6.43
C MET A 39 2.12 -2.74 5.79
N GLN A 40 1.60 -1.53 5.53
CA GLN A 40 2.37 -0.42 4.96
C GLN A 40 2.30 0.81 5.90
N PRO A 41 3.16 0.84 6.94
CA PRO A 41 3.30 2.00 7.81
C PRO A 41 3.83 3.20 7.02
N ASP A 42 3.49 4.40 7.46
CA ASP A 42 3.83 5.65 6.79
C ASP A 42 5.13 6.25 7.35
N ASP A 43 6.07 6.55 6.47
CA ASP A 43 7.42 7.06 6.80
C ASP A 43 8.27 6.19 7.73
N LEU A 44 7.98 4.88 7.82
CA LEU A 44 8.83 3.96 8.56
C LEU A 44 10.22 3.84 7.89
N PRO A 45 11.31 4.16 8.60
CA PRO A 45 12.64 4.11 8.01
C PRO A 45 13.11 2.66 7.84
N PHE A 46 14.10 2.47 6.96
CA PHE A 46 14.83 1.21 6.87
C PHE A 46 15.81 1.11 8.04
N PHE A 47 15.74 0.01 8.77
CA PHE A 47 16.58 -0.27 9.92
C PHE A 47 17.58 -1.36 9.55
N ASP A 48 18.76 -0.97 9.07
CA ASP A 48 19.97 -1.78 9.00
C ASP A 48 21.07 -0.97 8.30
N PRO A 49 22.36 -1.27 8.52
CA PRO A 49 23.44 -0.64 7.79
C PRO A 49 23.27 -0.89 6.28
N TRP A 50 22.93 0.17 5.56
CA TRP A 50 22.78 0.15 4.13
C TRP A 50 24.15 -0.05 3.47
N THR A 51 24.36 -1.18 2.78
CA THR A 51 25.42 -1.24 1.78
C THR A 51 24.88 -0.63 0.49
N SER A 52 25.17 0.65 0.29
CA SER A 52 24.77 1.43 -0.89
C SER A 52 25.03 0.68 -2.20
N PRO A 53 24.17 0.78 -3.23
CA PRO A 53 24.66 0.77 -4.60
C PRO A 53 25.51 2.04 -4.80
N THR A 54 26.76 1.85 -5.24
CA THR A 54 27.92 2.74 -5.42
C THR A 54 27.84 4.29 -5.52
N ASP A 55 26.70 4.97 -5.52
CA ASP A 55 26.62 6.40 -5.89
C ASP A 55 26.10 7.36 -4.79
N ASN A 56 26.08 6.99 -3.50
CA ASN A 56 25.93 7.99 -2.43
C ASN A 56 26.97 7.83 -1.30
N PRO A 57 28.20 8.35 -1.47
CA PRO A 57 29.35 8.07 -0.60
C PRO A 57 29.39 8.85 0.72
N THR A 58 28.36 9.63 1.09
CA THR A 58 28.41 10.54 2.24
C THR A 58 27.37 10.31 3.32
N ASP A 59 26.56 9.25 3.23
CA ASP A 59 25.58 8.96 4.28
C ASP A 59 26.01 7.76 5.14
N PRO A 60 26.65 7.99 6.31
CA PRO A 60 27.00 6.94 7.24
C PRO A 60 25.86 6.62 8.21
N VAL A 61 24.59 6.91 7.88
CA VAL A 61 23.45 6.62 8.77
C VAL A 61 23.33 5.10 8.98
N GLN A 62 24.07 4.66 10.00
CA GLN A 62 23.80 3.46 10.76
C GLN A 62 22.48 3.75 11.48
N ASN A 63 21.37 3.29 10.90
CA ASN A 63 20.07 3.26 11.58
C ASN A 63 19.87 1.83 12.11
N PRO A 64 20.49 1.45 13.25
CA PRO A 64 20.35 0.10 13.77
C PRO A 64 18.90 -0.16 14.15
N PHE A 65 18.46 -1.41 13.98
CA PHE A 65 17.13 -1.82 14.41
C PHE A 65 16.98 -1.65 15.93
N PRO A 66 15.93 -0.93 16.41
CA PRO A 66 15.72 -0.70 17.84
C PRO A 66 15.25 -1.98 18.53
N ASN A 67 16.12 -2.58 19.35
CA ASN A 67 15.92 -3.91 19.93
C ASN A 67 15.92 -3.88 21.48
N GLY A 68 15.81 -5.06 22.09
CA GLY A 68 15.61 -5.22 23.53
C GLY A 68 16.66 -4.51 24.38
N GLY A 69 16.28 -3.35 24.92
CA GLY A 69 17.16 -2.45 25.67
C GLY A 69 16.93 -0.98 25.33
N ASP A 70 16.43 -0.69 24.13
CA ASP A 70 16.11 0.67 23.68
C ASP A 70 14.75 1.15 24.24
N ALA A 71 14.66 2.44 24.56
CA ALA A 71 13.42 3.05 25.07
C ALA A 71 12.26 3.00 24.05
N TYR A 72 12.58 2.82 22.76
CA TYR A 72 11.65 2.73 21.64
C TYR A 72 11.80 1.39 20.89
N ALA A 73 12.20 0.34 21.61
CA ALA A 73 12.33 -1.01 21.05
C ALA A 73 11.04 -1.46 20.35
N LEU A 74 11.20 -2.17 19.22
CA LEU A 74 10.08 -2.69 18.43
C LEU A 74 9.99 -4.22 18.55
N PRO A 75 9.63 -4.79 19.72
CA PRO A 75 9.73 -6.23 19.98
C PRO A 75 8.85 -7.07 19.06
N ASN A 76 7.68 -6.57 18.66
CA ASN A 76 6.80 -7.27 17.72
C ASN A 76 7.37 -7.29 16.30
N LEU A 77 7.99 -6.20 15.86
CA LEU A 77 8.65 -6.14 14.55
C LEU A 77 9.94 -6.97 14.55
N GLU A 78 10.68 -6.98 15.66
CA GLU A 78 11.85 -7.87 15.82
C GLU A 78 11.45 -9.34 15.72
N ARG A 79 10.31 -9.72 16.30
CA ARG A 79 9.77 -11.07 16.16
C ARG A 79 9.46 -11.40 14.70
N LEU A 80 8.81 -10.49 13.95
CA LEU A 80 8.57 -10.68 12.51
C LEU A 80 9.88 -10.80 11.72
N ARG A 81 10.87 -9.96 12.03
CA ARG A 81 12.19 -9.94 11.37
C ARG A 81 12.97 -11.24 11.61
N THR A 82 12.94 -11.76 12.83
CA THR A 82 13.71 -12.95 13.24
C THR A 82 13.01 -14.27 12.95
N GLN A 83 11.69 -14.28 12.77
CA GLN A 83 10.90 -15.49 12.45
C GLN A 83 10.43 -15.53 10.99
N GLY A 84 10.66 -14.47 10.23
CA GLY A 84 10.27 -14.33 8.82
C GLY A 84 11.46 -14.24 7.86
N VAL A 85 11.19 -13.67 6.69
CA VAL A 85 12.20 -13.34 5.68
C VAL A 85 12.38 -11.84 5.63
N GLN A 86 13.63 -11.38 5.76
CA GLN A 86 13.98 -9.97 5.63
C GLN A 86 14.55 -9.67 4.23
N MET A 87 13.99 -8.67 3.56
CA MET A 87 14.52 -8.16 2.29
C MET A 87 15.37 -6.91 2.54
N LEU A 88 16.70 -7.06 2.47
CA LEU A 88 17.64 -5.97 2.73
C LEU A 88 17.78 -4.98 1.56
N GLN A 89 17.22 -5.31 0.41
CA GLN A 89 17.28 -4.52 -0.83
C GLN A 89 15.86 -4.35 -1.41
N ALA A 90 14.94 -3.85 -0.59
CA ALA A 90 13.59 -3.48 -0.99
C ALA A 90 13.49 -1.97 -1.20
N TYR A 91 12.91 -1.54 -2.31
CA TYR A 91 12.81 -0.14 -2.69
C TYR A 91 11.36 0.25 -2.95
N THR A 92 10.94 1.41 -2.45
CA THR A 92 9.69 2.03 -2.87
C THR A 92 9.77 2.46 -4.34
N ALA A 93 8.67 2.35 -5.08
CA ALA A 93 8.60 2.82 -6.45
C ALA A 93 8.63 4.36 -6.56
N SER A 94 8.39 5.07 -5.46
CA SER A 94 8.41 6.53 -5.38
C SER A 94 8.63 7.03 -3.95
N PRO A 95 9.32 8.16 -3.74
CA PRO A 95 9.60 8.73 -2.42
C PRO A 95 8.42 9.50 -1.79
N SER A 96 7.18 9.32 -2.27
CA SER A 96 6.00 9.95 -1.68
C SER A 96 4.90 8.94 -1.38
N CYS A 97 4.16 9.17 -0.30
CA CYS A 97 3.18 8.21 0.25
C CYS A 97 2.09 7.81 -0.77
N GLY A 98 1.37 8.75 -1.38
CA GLY A 98 0.31 8.42 -2.34
C GLY A 98 0.81 7.67 -3.58
N THR A 99 1.95 8.10 -4.14
CA THR A 99 2.55 7.45 -5.33
C THR A 99 3.11 6.07 -4.99
N SER A 100 3.72 5.90 -3.82
CA SER A 100 4.16 4.60 -3.30
C SER A 100 2.99 3.63 -3.10
N ARG A 101 1.90 4.07 -2.45
CA ARG A 101 0.69 3.27 -2.21
C ARG A 101 0.02 2.85 -3.52
N TYR A 102 -0.01 3.72 -4.53
CA TYR A 102 -0.51 3.38 -5.86
C TYR A 102 0.26 2.18 -6.43
N SER A 103 1.58 2.18 -6.33
CA SER A 103 2.41 1.06 -6.80
C SER A 103 2.21 -0.21 -6.00
N THR A 104 2.05 -0.14 -4.67
CA THR A 104 1.74 -1.30 -3.84
C THR A 104 0.44 -1.98 -4.29
N ILE A 105 -0.61 -1.18 -4.51
CA ILE A 105 -1.95 -1.69 -4.83
C ILE A 105 -2.07 -2.18 -6.27
N THR A 106 -1.46 -1.48 -7.22
CA THR A 106 -1.63 -1.80 -8.65
C THR A 106 -0.51 -2.66 -9.23
N GLY A 107 0.64 -2.74 -8.55
CA GLY A 107 1.87 -3.32 -9.11
C GLY A 107 2.47 -2.50 -10.26
N LYS A 108 2.01 -1.27 -10.48
CA LYS A 108 2.44 -0.40 -11.59
C LYS A 108 3.31 0.74 -11.08
N TYR A 109 4.26 1.21 -11.89
CA TYR A 109 4.95 2.47 -11.61
C TYR A 109 3.95 3.63 -11.53
N PRO A 110 4.17 4.64 -10.67
CA PRO A 110 3.20 5.71 -10.47
C PRO A 110 2.95 6.54 -11.74
N SER A 111 3.94 6.62 -12.64
CA SER A 111 3.79 7.24 -13.97
C SER A 111 2.79 6.53 -14.90
N ARG A 112 2.31 5.35 -14.50
CA ARG A 112 1.25 4.59 -15.17
C ARG A 112 -0.09 4.72 -14.46
N SER A 113 -0.32 5.70 -13.61
CA SER A 113 -1.68 5.99 -13.14
C SER A 113 -2.59 6.38 -14.30
N ALA A 114 -3.86 5.99 -14.23
CA ALA A 114 -4.85 6.38 -15.23
C ALA A 114 -4.96 7.90 -15.35
N HIS A 115 -5.00 8.57 -14.20
CA HIS A 115 -5.03 10.03 -14.11
C HIS A 115 -3.76 10.69 -14.67
N GLY A 116 -2.58 10.14 -14.38
CA GLY A 116 -1.32 10.60 -14.95
C GLY A 116 -1.32 10.46 -16.48
N ARG A 117 -1.72 9.30 -17.01
CA ARG A 117 -1.81 9.06 -18.46
C ARG A 117 -2.80 9.98 -19.15
N ASP A 118 -3.91 10.32 -18.51
CA ASP A 118 -4.91 11.25 -19.03
C ASP A 118 -4.36 12.68 -19.13
N ILE A 119 -3.78 13.19 -18.03
CA ILE A 119 -3.20 14.53 -17.98
C ILE A 119 -2.02 14.67 -18.96
N PHE A 120 -1.19 13.65 -19.15
CA PHE A 120 -0.07 13.72 -20.11
C PHE A 120 -0.53 13.88 -21.57
N GLN A 121 -1.77 13.56 -21.92
CA GLN A 121 -2.31 13.88 -23.25
C GLN A 121 -2.45 15.40 -23.46
N ASN A 122 -2.35 16.20 -22.39
CA ASN A 122 -2.41 17.66 -22.37
C ASN A 122 -1.04 18.35 -22.26
N ASN A 123 0.06 17.66 -22.59
CA ASN A 123 1.41 18.24 -22.76
C ASN A 123 2.16 18.62 -21.45
N GLU A 124 1.85 17.96 -20.32
CA GLU A 124 2.58 18.11 -19.06
C GLU A 124 3.87 17.25 -18.98
N ASP A 125 4.79 17.62 -18.10
CA ASP A 125 6.08 16.94 -17.92
C ASP A 125 5.93 15.59 -17.18
N ARG A 126 6.36 14.50 -17.83
CA ARG A 126 6.32 13.13 -17.30
C ARG A 126 7.14 12.91 -16.04
N SER A 127 8.08 13.80 -15.71
CA SER A 127 8.83 13.70 -14.45
C SER A 127 8.04 14.19 -13.23
N SER A 128 6.93 14.91 -13.41
CA SER A 128 6.14 15.46 -12.30
C SER A 128 5.02 14.51 -11.87
N VAL A 129 5.38 13.36 -11.31
CA VAL A 129 4.41 12.41 -10.73
C VAL A 129 4.12 12.78 -9.27
N THR A 130 2.89 13.16 -8.98
CA THR A 130 2.45 13.73 -7.70
C THR A 130 1.21 13.01 -7.16
N ILE A 131 0.88 13.21 -5.88
CA ILE A 131 -0.30 12.56 -5.26
C ILE A 131 -1.60 12.85 -6.02
N PRO A 132 -1.93 14.09 -6.44
CA PRO A 132 -3.13 14.34 -7.22
C PRO A 132 -3.14 13.59 -8.55
N THR A 133 -1.99 13.39 -9.18
CA THR A 133 -1.90 12.73 -10.49
C THR A 133 -1.83 11.20 -10.40
N THR A 134 -1.72 10.64 -9.20
CA THR A 134 -1.70 9.18 -8.95
C THR A 134 -2.85 8.69 -8.10
N LYS A 135 -3.95 9.43 -8.05
CA LYS A 135 -5.20 8.95 -7.45
C LYS A 135 -5.70 7.71 -8.19
N LEU A 136 -6.20 6.76 -7.42
CA LEU A 136 -6.67 5.48 -7.94
C LEU A 136 -8.13 5.64 -8.36
N VAL A 137 -8.35 5.74 -9.66
CA VAL A 137 -9.66 5.91 -10.29
C VAL A 137 -9.66 5.22 -11.64
N ASP A 138 -10.85 4.83 -12.09
CA ASP A 138 -11.02 4.32 -13.45
C ASP A 138 -11.27 5.49 -14.41
N LEU A 139 -10.48 5.58 -15.48
CA LEU A 139 -10.61 6.64 -16.48
C LEU A 139 -10.45 6.09 -17.88
N ASN A 140 -11.36 6.44 -18.78
CA ASN A 140 -11.23 6.15 -20.22
C ASN A 140 -10.90 4.67 -20.52
N GLY A 141 -11.55 3.74 -19.80
CA GLY A 141 -11.34 2.29 -19.92
C GLY A 141 -10.06 1.76 -19.27
N GLN A 142 -9.38 2.59 -18.48
CA GLN A 142 -8.22 2.19 -17.69
C GLN A 142 -8.70 1.89 -16.28
N ASN A 143 -8.86 0.61 -15.97
CA ASN A 143 -9.55 0.15 -14.76
C ASN A 143 -8.58 -0.04 -13.58
N ASP A 144 -7.72 0.95 -13.32
CA ASP A 144 -6.71 0.90 -12.26
C ASP A 144 -7.33 0.70 -10.86
N CYS A 145 -8.57 1.17 -10.64
CA CYS A 145 -9.31 1.02 -9.39
C CYS A 145 -10.15 -0.27 -9.39
N SER A 146 -11.01 -0.54 -10.36
CA SER A 146 -11.98 -1.65 -10.21
C SER A 146 -11.49 -3.04 -10.63
N GLU A 147 -10.49 -3.14 -11.51
CA GLU A 147 -10.09 -4.45 -12.09
C GLU A 147 -8.58 -4.71 -12.03
N GLU A 148 -7.75 -3.69 -12.22
CA GLU A 148 -6.30 -3.83 -12.35
C GLU A 148 -5.56 -3.46 -11.06
N ASN A 149 -6.05 -4.00 -9.94
CA ASN A 149 -5.44 -3.84 -8.62
C ASN A 149 -5.49 -5.13 -7.79
N ILE A 150 -4.65 -5.20 -6.76
CA ILE A 150 -4.48 -6.39 -5.91
C ILE A 150 -5.73 -6.78 -5.14
N ALA A 151 -6.52 -5.82 -4.65
CA ALA A 151 -7.78 -6.08 -3.95
C ALA A 151 -8.83 -6.66 -4.90
N ALA A 152 -9.01 -6.09 -6.09
CA ALA A 152 -9.88 -6.66 -7.10
C ALA A 152 -9.47 -8.09 -7.48
N ALA A 153 -8.16 -8.33 -7.63
CA ALA A 153 -7.65 -9.67 -7.91
C ALA A 153 -7.98 -10.67 -6.77
N PHE A 154 -7.79 -10.29 -5.51
CA PHE A 154 -8.16 -11.13 -4.36
C PHE A 154 -9.67 -11.37 -4.31
N GLN A 155 -10.48 -10.33 -4.45
CA GLN A 155 -11.93 -10.41 -4.42
C GLN A 155 -12.48 -11.36 -5.52
N GLN A 156 -11.97 -11.25 -6.74
CA GLN A 156 -12.34 -12.15 -7.85
C GLN A 156 -11.96 -13.61 -7.59
N ASN A 157 -11.04 -13.88 -6.67
CA ASN A 157 -10.61 -15.21 -6.27
C ASN A 157 -11.22 -15.68 -4.94
N GLY A 158 -12.32 -15.06 -4.51
CA GLY A 158 -13.09 -15.49 -3.35
C GLY A 158 -12.51 -15.08 -2.00
N TYR A 159 -11.66 -14.04 -1.98
CA TYR A 159 -11.18 -13.46 -0.73
C TYR A 159 -12.12 -12.37 -0.23
N ARG A 160 -12.29 -12.29 1.09
CA ARG A 160 -12.73 -11.04 1.73
C ARG A 160 -11.58 -10.03 1.66
N THR A 161 -11.87 -8.81 1.28
CA THR A 161 -10.85 -7.76 1.15
C THR A 161 -11.12 -6.62 2.11
N GLY A 162 -10.10 -6.22 2.88
CA GLY A 162 -10.18 -5.15 3.87
C GLY A 162 -9.11 -4.08 3.64
N MET A 163 -9.50 -2.82 3.77
CA MET A 163 -8.60 -1.67 3.80
C MET A 163 -8.84 -0.90 5.09
N ILE A 164 -7.78 -0.68 5.87
CA ILE A 164 -7.85 -0.04 7.19
C ILE A 164 -6.65 0.92 7.33
N GLY A 165 -6.88 2.09 7.91
CA GLY A 165 -5.89 3.15 8.09
C GLY A 165 -5.82 4.11 6.91
N LYS A 166 -4.61 4.58 6.56
CA LYS A 166 -4.40 5.62 5.56
C LYS A 166 -4.51 5.08 4.13
N TRP A 167 -5.54 5.52 3.40
CA TRP A 167 -5.71 5.18 1.98
C TRP A 167 -4.89 6.08 1.06
N HIS A 168 -5.09 7.40 1.19
CA HIS A 168 -4.37 8.44 0.45
C HIS A 168 -4.52 8.45 -1.09
N LEU A 169 -5.31 7.54 -1.66
CA LEU A 169 -5.49 7.36 -3.10
C LEU A 169 -6.83 7.85 -3.67
N PHE A 170 -7.71 8.46 -2.85
CA PHE A 170 -8.99 9.01 -3.31
C PHE A 170 -8.88 10.46 -3.81
N ASP A 171 -9.79 10.85 -4.72
CA ASP A 171 -9.99 12.21 -5.24
C ASP A 171 -11.21 12.90 -4.61
N VAL A 172 -11.36 12.75 -3.30
CA VAL A 172 -12.35 13.51 -2.53
C VAL A 172 -11.75 14.88 -2.26
N LYS A 173 -12.51 15.95 -2.45
CA LYS A 173 -12.08 17.30 -2.07
C LYS A 173 -12.51 17.61 -0.66
N ARG A 174 -11.80 18.55 -0.04
CA ARG A 174 -12.11 19.06 1.31
C ARG A 174 -13.58 19.47 1.47
N SER A 175 -14.12 20.29 0.58
CA SER A 175 -15.51 20.77 0.70
C SER A 175 -16.55 19.65 0.65
N ASP A 176 -16.17 18.48 0.15
CA ASP A 176 -17.08 17.40 -0.22
C ASP A 176 -16.80 16.15 0.64
N TYR A 177 -16.05 16.30 1.73
CA TYR A 177 -15.71 15.19 2.60
C TYR A 177 -16.94 14.67 3.34
N ASP A 178 -17.18 13.38 3.15
CA ASP A 178 -18.15 12.57 3.86
C ASP A 178 -17.51 11.19 4.08
N TYR A 179 -17.53 10.68 5.31
CA TYR A 179 -16.85 9.43 5.66
C TYR A 179 -17.42 8.27 4.85
N SER A 180 -18.76 8.20 4.70
CA SER A 180 -19.41 7.15 3.93
C SER A 180 -19.01 7.16 2.45
N THR A 181 -18.80 8.36 1.88
CA THR A 181 -18.31 8.54 0.51
C THR A 181 -16.86 8.07 0.36
N VAL A 182 -15.98 8.35 1.32
CA VAL A 182 -14.60 7.83 1.32
C VAL A 182 -14.60 6.31 1.39
N GLN A 183 -15.37 5.74 2.31
CA GLN A 183 -15.50 4.29 2.42
C GLN A 183 -16.00 3.68 1.10
N GLN A 184 -17.03 4.29 0.50
CA GLN A 184 -17.56 3.81 -0.76
C GLN A 184 -16.52 3.86 -1.89
N SER A 185 -15.72 4.93 -1.97
CA SER A 185 -14.64 5.03 -2.97
C SER A 185 -13.59 3.92 -2.84
N ILE A 186 -13.34 3.45 -1.61
CA ILE A 186 -12.45 2.31 -1.35
C ILE A 186 -13.12 1.00 -1.74
N ARG A 187 -14.42 0.85 -1.43
CA ARG A 187 -15.23 -0.30 -1.83
C ARG A 187 -15.30 -0.48 -3.34
N ASP A 188 -15.41 0.62 -4.08
CA ASP A 188 -15.44 0.63 -5.54
C ASP A 188 -14.11 0.13 -6.15
N CYS A 189 -12.98 0.19 -5.40
CA CYS A 189 -11.70 -0.37 -5.82
C CYS A 189 -11.46 -1.82 -5.37
N GLY A 190 -12.51 -2.54 -4.95
CA GLY A 190 -12.44 -3.98 -4.65
C GLY A 190 -12.15 -4.34 -3.20
N PHE A 191 -12.31 -3.42 -2.26
CA PHE A 191 -12.22 -3.68 -0.81
C PHE A 191 -13.60 -3.79 -0.17
N ASN A 192 -14.06 -4.99 0.22
CA ASN A 192 -15.39 -5.16 0.81
C ASN A 192 -15.53 -4.57 2.22
N PHE A 193 -14.42 -4.42 2.94
CA PHE A 193 -14.36 -3.81 4.26
C PHE A 193 -13.47 -2.57 4.22
N SER A 194 -13.98 -1.44 4.71
CA SER A 194 -13.28 -0.15 4.70
C SER A 194 -13.61 0.67 5.95
N GLU A 195 -13.62 0.03 7.11
CA GLU A 195 -13.75 0.70 8.41
C GLU A 195 -12.35 1.11 8.93
N GLY A 196 -12.31 2.04 9.89
CA GLY A 196 -11.04 2.48 10.46
C GLY A 196 -10.19 3.30 9.48
N ILE A 197 -10.79 4.14 8.63
CA ILE A 197 -10.06 4.89 7.60
C ILE A 197 -9.56 6.23 8.14
N TYR A 198 -8.25 6.48 7.96
CA TYR A 198 -7.68 7.80 8.19
C TYR A 198 -7.80 8.69 6.96
N VAL A 199 -8.05 9.97 7.23
CA VAL A 199 -8.27 11.00 6.20
C VAL A 199 -7.23 12.09 6.37
N GLU A 200 -5.96 11.68 6.28
CA GLU A 200 -4.82 12.59 6.38
C GLU A 200 -4.53 13.35 5.09
N ASN A 201 -3.77 14.45 5.23
CA ASN A 201 -3.36 15.37 4.17
C ASN A 201 -4.51 16.14 3.51
N PHE A 202 -5.67 16.14 4.15
CA PHE A 202 -6.80 17.01 3.82
C PHE A 202 -6.76 18.38 4.52
N GLY A 203 -5.66 18.70 5.22
CA GLY A 203 -5.37 20.03 5.76
C GLY A 203 -6.44 20.55 6.72
N SER A 204 -6.70 19.84 7.82
CA SER A 204 -7.60 20.20 8.96
C SER A 204 -9.00 19.55 8.97
N PHE A 205 -9.09 18.21 8.91
CA PHE A 205 -10.36 17.48 9.14
C PHE A 205 -10.46 16.84 10.52
N SER A 206 -9.35 16.33 11.06
CA SER A 206 -9.02 16.50 12.47
C SER A 206 -8.13 17.75 12.55
N ASP A 207 -7.95 18.34 13.72
CA ASP A 207 -6.74 19.11 14.05
C ASP A 207 -5.49 18.19 14.02
N GLY A 208 -5.44 17.26 13.07
CA GLY A 208 -4.51 16.17 12.89
C GLY A 208 -4.62 15.06 13.94
N SER A 209 -5.03 15.39 15.15
CA SER A 209 -5.08 14.52 16.33
C SER A 209 -5.68 13.12 16.08
N PHE A 210 -6.85 12.99 15.44
CA PHE A 210 -7.51 11.68 15.29
C PHE A 210 -6.78 10.73 14.32
N SER A 211 -5.90 11.25 13.47
CA SER A 211 -5.32 10.49 12.36
C SER A 211 -4.23 9.49 12.77
N HIS A 212 -3.89 9.43 14.05
CA HIS A 212 -2.89 8.54 14.61
C HIS A 212 -3.41 7.68 15.77
N ASN A 213 -4.74 7.53 15.90
CA ASN A 213 -5.32 6.61 16.89
C ASN A 213 -5.09 5.15 16.46
N MET A 214 -3.92 4.62 16.84
CA MET A 214 -3.45 3.29 16.44
C MET A 214 -4.32 2.17 17.00
N GLU A 215 -4.88 2.38 18.19
CA GLU A 215 -5.78 1.46 18.86
C GLU A 215 -7.07 1.29 18.07
N TRP A 216 -7.65 2.39 17.56
CA TRP A 216 -8.87 2.36 16.76
C TRP A 216 -8.70 1.55 15.47
N VAL A 217 -7.64 1.81 14.69
CA VAL A 217 -7.39 1.04 13.46
C VAL A 217 -7.01 -0.41 13.75
N THR A 218 -6.29 -0.66 14.85
CA THR A 218 -5.96 -2.02 15.29
C THR A 218 -7.22 -2.79 15.69
N LYS A 219 -8.17 -2.14 16.37
CA LYS A 219 -9.47 -2.73 16.72
C LYS A 219 -10.23 -3.16 15.48
N HIS A 220 -10.36 -2.30 14.49
CA HIS A 220 -11.03 -2.64 13.22
C HIS A 220 -10.30 -3.75 12.45
N ALA A 221 -8.97 -3.78 12.49
CA ALA A 221 -8.20 -4.87 11.88
C ALA A 221 -8.47 -6.22 12.59
N ILE A 222 -8.53 -6.23 13.91
CA ILE A 222 -8.88 -7.41 14.69
C ILE A 222 -10.31 -7.85 14.40
N ASP A 223 -11.27 -6.91 14.30
CA ASP A 223 -12.67 -7.23 13.99
C ASP A 223 -12.80 -7.86 12.59
N PHE A 224 -12.10 -7.32 11.59
CA PHE A 224 -12.08 -7.90 10.23
C PHE A 224 -11.48 -9.33 10.21
N ILE A 225 -10.40 -9.55 10.97
CA ILE A 225 -9.73 -10.86 11.06
C ILE A 225 -10.59 -11.88 11.80
N ASN A 226 -11.25 -11.47 12.88
CA ASN A 226 -12.04 -12.34 13.76
C ASN A 226 -13.49 -12.49 13.33
N ASP A 227 -13.91 -11.87 12.24
CA ASP A 227 -15.24 -12.06 11.65
C ASP A 227 -15.46 -13.53 11.30
N ASP A 228 -16.26 -14.20 12.13
CA ASP A 228 -16.61 -15.62 12.04
C ASP A 228 -17.83 -15.89 11.16
N SER A 229 -18.40 -14.84 10.55
CA SER A 229 -19.54 -14.97 9.63
C SER A 229 -19.19 -15.60 8.28
N SER A 230 -17.89 -15.70 7.95
CA SER A 230 -17.39 -16.30 6.71
C SER A 230 -16.15 -17.17 6.97
N THR A 231 -16.03 -18.28 6.24
CA THR A 231 -14.82 -19.12 6.21
C THR A 231 -13.87 -18.76 5.05
N ASP A 232 -14.19 -17.73 4.27
CA ASP A 232 -13.40 -17.31 3.13
C ASP A 232 -12.04 -16.75 3.59
N PRO A 233 -10.96 -16.99 2.82
CA PRO A 233 -9.67 -16.38 3.11
C PRO A 233 -9.80 -14.85 3.00
N PHE A 234 -8.90 -14.11 3.66
CA PHE A 234 -8.93 -12.65 3.59
C PHE A 234 -7.62 -12.04 3.10
N PHE A 235 -7.75 -10.89 2.45
CA PHE A 235 -6.66 -9.96 2.15
C PHE A 235 -6.91 -8.67 2.91
N LEU A 236 -5.99 -8.32 3.81
CA LEU A 236 -6.04 -7.08 4.58
C LEU A 236 -4.89 -6.17 4.17
N TYR A 237 -5.21 -4.98 3.70
CA TYR A 237 -4.27 -3.88 3.53
C TYR A 237 -4.37 -2.94 4.74
N PHE A 238 -3.37 -3.00 5.62
CA PHE A 238 -3.35 -2.31 6.90
C PHE A 238 -2.29 -1.22 6.91
N ASN A 239 -2.73 0.04 6.97
CA ASN A 239 -1.89 1.21 6.73
C ASN A 239 -1.88 2.15 7.92
N PRO A 240 -1.11 1.84 8.98
CA PRO A 240 -0.94 2.75 10.08
C PRO A 240 -0.17 4.01 9.65
N THR A 241 -0.42 5.12 10.34
CA THR A 241 0.18 6.43 10.04
C THR A 241 1.47 6.68 10.81
N VAL A 242 1.71 5.99 11.91
CA VAL A 242 2.97 6.10 12.67
C VAL A 242 4.09 5.38 11.89
N PRO A 243 5.31 5.98 11.76
CA PRO A 243 5.81 7.18 12.44
C PRO A 243 5.75 8.51 11.65
N HIS A 244 4.84 8.69 10.70
CA HIS A 244 4.69 9.95 9.96
C HIS A 244 4.72 11.16 10.91
N ASN A 245 5.62 12.09 10.64
CA ASN A 245 5.95 13.17 11.57
C ASN A 245 5.03 14.37 11.36
N ASP A 246 3.82 14.27 11.90
CA ASP A 246 2.96 15.42 12.19
C ASP A 246 2.89 15.60 13.73
N GLU A 247 2.63 16.82 14.21
CA GLU A 247 2.49 17.18 15.65
C GLU A 247 1.38 16.38 16.38
N ASP A 248 0.71 15.53 15.63
CA ASP A 248 -0.56 14.91 15.92
C ASP A 248 -0.42 13.50 16.49
N VAL A 249 0.70 12.80 16.25
CA VAL A 249 0.93 11.44 16.80
C VAL A 249 1.00 11.48 18.33
N GLU A 250 1.76 12.42 18.89
CA GLU A 250 1.90 12.55 20.35
C GLU A 250 0.58 12.98 21.00
N THR A 251 -0.14 13.89 20.35
CA THR A 251 -1.50 14.29 20.74
C THR A 251 -2.43 13.09 20.72
N ALA A 252 -2.36 12.26 19.68
CA ALA A 252 -3.24 11.11 19.53
C ALA A 252 -3.06 10.09 20.65
N ILE A 253 -1.80 9.74 20.93
CA ILE A 253 -1.44 8.76 21.97
C ILE A 253 -1.85 9.25 23.36
N LYS A 254 -1.78 10.56 23.62
CA LYS A 254 -2.08 11.11 24.96
C LYS A 254 -3.56 11.41 25.19
N ASN A 255 -4.29 11.78 24.14
CA ASN A 255 -5.61 12.39 24.29
C ASN A 255 -6.77 11.53 23.78
N PHE A 256 -6.53 10.49 22.98
CA PHE A 256 -7.61 9.58 22.54
C PHE A 256 -7.66 8.28 23.32
N THR A 257 -8.88 7.79 23.47
CA THR A 257 -9.16 6.41 23.86
C THR A 257 -9.17 5.49 22.64
N CYS A 258 -9.09 4.19 22.88
CA CYS A 258 -9.20 3.17 21.83
C CYS A 258 -10.57 3.14 21.12
N MET A 259 -11.57 3.85 21.63
CA MET A 259 -12.93 3.88 21.10
C MET A 259 -13.27 5.17 20.36
N ASP A 260 -12.42 6.20 20.47
CA ASP A 260 -12.69 7.49 19.84
C ASP A 260 -12.69 7.32 18.31
N THR A 261 -13.53 8.09 17.61
CA THR A 261 -13.74 7.97 16.16
C THR A 261 -13.56 9.32 15.45
N PRO A 262 -13.45 9.38 14.11
CA PRO A 262 -13.40 10.65 13.39
C PRO A 262 -14.64 11.54 13.58
N GLU A 263 -15.76 10.96 14.02
CA GLU A 263 -17.03 11.67 14.22
C GLU A 263 -17.17 12.29 15.63
N GLY A 264 -16.20 12.05 16.52
CA GLY A 264 -16.26 12.38 17.95
C GLY A 264 -16.77 11.20 18.76
#